data_AF-A0A9E4RSH0-F1
#
_entry.id   AF-A0A9E4RSH0-F1
#
_cell.length_a   1.000
_cell.length_b   1.000
_cell.length_c   1.000
_cell.angle_alpha   90.00
_cell.angle_beta   90.00
_cell.angle_gamma   90.00
#
_symmetry.space_group_name_H-M   'P 1'
#
loop_
_entity.id
_entity.type
_entity.pdbx_description
1 polymer ?
#
loop_
_entity_poly.entity_id
_entity_poly.type
_entity_poly.pdbx_seq_one_letter_code
_entity_poly.pdbx_strand_id
1 'polypeptide(L)'
;MRVVHYLNQFFGGLGGEEVAGAKPETRDQAVGPGRLLEQLLGQDSKVVRTIICGDNYAAENPDVLKERVLREVQDAGGELFVAGPCFEAGRYGAA
;
A
#
# COMPACT_ATOMS: atom_id res chain seq x y z
N MET A 1 8.04 15.98 -4.32
CA MET A 1 7.25 14.89 -4.91
C MET A 1 6.43 14.19 -3.83
N ARG A 2 5.12 14.11 -4.03
CA ARG A 2 4.16 13.44 -3.15
C ARG A 2 4.04 11.97 -3.55
N VAL A 3 4.44 11.09 -2.65
CA VAL A 3 4.46 9.65 -2.89
C VAL A 3 3.28 9.00 -2.17
N VAL A 4 2.56 8.13 -2.88
CA VAL A 4 1.56 7.25 -2.30
C VAL A 4 2.10 5.83 -2.35
N HIS A 5 2.14 5.16 -1.20
CA HIS A 5 2.75 3.85 -1.05
C HIS A 5 1.69 2.81 -0.71
N TYR A 6 1.54 1.78 -1.54
CA TYR A 6 0.66 0.65 -1.27
C TYR A 6 1.45 -0.53 -0.68
N LEU A 7 0.95 -1.10 0.41
CA LEU A 7 1.54 -2.23 1.12
C LEU A 7 0.49 -3.28 1.44
N ASN A 8 0.92 -4.53 1.59
CA ASN A 8 0.07 -5.53 2.22
C ASN A 8 -0.02 -5.35 3.75
N GLN A 9 -0.90 -6.10 4.39
CA GLN A 9 -1.15 -6.06 5.84
C GLN A 9 0.12 -6.31 6.67
N PHE A 10 1.03 -7.16 6.19
CA PHE A 10 2.27 -7.48 6.90
C PHE A 10 3.25 -6.30 6.90
N PHE A 11 3.59 -5.77 5.73
CA PHE A 11 4.51 -4.64 5.63
C PHE A 11 3.90 -3.34 6.16
N GLY A 12 2.56 -3.25 6.18
CA GLY A 12 1.80 -2.20 6.87
C GLY A 12 1.77 -2.33 8.40
N GLY A 13 2.24 -3.46 8.95
CA GLY A 13 2.31 -3.71 10.39
C GLY A 13 0.96 -4.03 11.05
N LEU A 14 0.01 -4.58 10.29
CA LEU A 14 -1.28 -5.05 10.82
C LEU A 14 -1.21 -6.48 11.37
N GLY A 15 -0.36 -7.33 10.79
CA GLY A 15 -0.21 -8.74 11.16
C GLY A 15 0.09 -9.63 9.96
N GLY A 16 0.13 -10.95 10.17
CA GLY A 16 0.42 -11.96 9.16
C GLY A 16 -0.80 -12.48 8.41
N GLU A 17 -0.85 -13.80 8.19
CA GLU A 17 -1.94 -14.48 7.48
C GLU A 17 -3.29 -14.35 8.21
N GLU A 18 -3.27 -14.23 9.54
CA GLU A 18 -4.46 -14.12 10.39
C GLU A 18 -5.30 -12.87 10.11
N VAL A 19 -4.69 -11.84 9.49
CA VAL A 19 -5.35 -10.60 9.08
C VAL A 19 -5.27 -10.37 7.56
N ALA A 20 -4.98 -11.40 6.77
CA ALA A 20 -4.92 -11.27 5.30
C ALA A 20 -6.27 -10.90 4.65
N GLY A 21 -7.39 -11.06 5.36
CA GLY A 21 -8.72 -10.58 4.93
C GLY A 21 -9.05 -9.14 5.31
N ALA A 22 -8.09 -8.38 5.87
CA ALA A 22 -8.33 -7.01 6.29
C ALA A 22 -8.69 -6.10 5.10
N LYS A 23 -9.76 -5.31 5.29
CA LYS A 23 -10.15 -4.27 4.32
C LYS A 23 -9.04 -3.20 4.21
N PRO A 24 -8.95 -2.49 3.08
CA PRO A 24 -7.98 -1.42 2.91
C PRO A 24 -8.14 -0.34 3.97
N GLU A 25 -7.03 0.06 4.58
CA GLU A 25 -6.92 1.25 5.43
C GLU A 25 -5.86 2.21 4.91
N THR A 26 -5.91 3.45 5.35
CA THR A 26 -4.96 4.49 4.95
C THR A 26 -4.31 5.14 6.16
N ARG A 27 -3.03 5.49 6.02
CA ARG A 27 -2.28 6.25 7.02
C ARG A 27 -1.60 7.44 6.35
N ASP A 28 -1.76 8.63 6.91
CA ASP A 28 -1.17 9.88 6.37
C ASP A 28 0.29 10.07 6.80
N GLN A 29 1.09 9.01 6.62
CA GLN A 29 2.50 8.96 6.95
C GLN A 29 3.17 7.77 6.27
N ALA A 30 4.50 7.79 6.22
CA ALA A 30 5.30 6.64 5.84
C ALA A 30 5.16 5.48 6.86
N VAL A 31 4.90 4.28 6.37
CA VAL A 31 4.75 3.06 7.18
C VAL A 31 5.74 2.00 6.71
N GLY A 32 6.36 1.29 7.65
CA GLY A 32 7.27 0.17 7.37
C GLY A 32 8.34 0.54 6.32
N PRO A 33 8.41 -0.18 5.19
CA PRO A 33 9.39 0.08 4.12
C PRO A 33 9.23 1.48 3.48
N GLY A 34 8.08 2.13 3.60
CA GLY A 34 7.86 3.49 3.10
C GLY A 34 8.77 4.55 3.73
N ARG A 35 9.26 4.30 4.95
CA ARG A 35 10.23 5.18 5.62
C ARG A 35 11.59 5.16 4.94
N LEU A 36 12.04 3.97 4.53
CA LEU A 36 13.27 3.82 3.77
C LEU A 36 13.10 4.34 2.34
N LEU A 37 11.94 4.07 1.72
CA LEU A 37 11.60 4.61 0.41
C LEU A 37 11.71 6.15 0.38
N GLU A 38 11.15 6.83 1.38
CA GLU A 38 11.25 8.28 1.52
C GLU A 38 12.71 8.75 1.58
N GLN A 39 13.55 8.08 2.37
CA GLN A 39 14.99 8.41 2.47
C GLN A 39 15.73 8.20 1.14
N LEU A 40 15.42 7.15 0.40
CA LEU A 40 16.06 6.82 -0.88
C LEU A 40 15.66 7.75 -2.02
N LEU A 41 14.42 8.24 -2.01
CA LEU A 41 13.92 9.19 -3.02
C LEU A 41 14.44 10.63 -2.84
N GLY A 42 15.18 10.89 -1.76
CA GLY A 42 15.79 12.19 -1.46
C GLY A 42 14.89 13.17 -0.71
N GLN A 43 15.47 14.29 -0.28
CA GLN A 43 14.84 15.23 0.66
C GLN A 43 13.59 15.95 0.12
N ASP A 44 13.43 16.02 -1.20
CA ASP A 44 12.28 16.65 -1.85
C ASP A 44 11.08 15.70 -2.02
N SER A 45 11.22 14.44 -1.60
CA SER A 45 10.19 13.41 -1.73
C SER A 45 9.62 13.05 -0.36
N LYS A 46 8.29 12.88 -0.29
CA LYS A 46 7.60 12.49 0.96
C LYS A 46 6.49 11.49 0.69
N VAL A 47 6.41 10.43 1.50
CA VAL A 47 5.25 9.54 1.50
C VAL A 47 4.12 10.22 2.24
N VAL A 48 3.18 10.78 1.48
CA VAL A 48 2.04 11.55 2.01
C VAL A 48 0.88 10.64 2.39
N ARG A 49 0.80 9.43 1.82
CA ARG A 49 -0.19 8.43 2.17
C ARG A 49 0.36 7.02 1.98
N THR A 50 0.12 6.17 2.97
CA THR A 50 0.31 4.73 2.86
C THR A 50 -1.07 4.05 2.83
N ILE A 51 -1.31 3.22 1.83
CA ILE A 51 -2.49 2.37 1.70
C ILE A 51 -2.08 0.96 2.12
N ILE A 52 -2.80 0.34 3.04
CA ILE A 52 -2.52 -1.00 3.56
C ILE A 52 -3.73 -1.87 3.28
N CYS A 53 -3.55 -3.03 2.63
CA CYS A 53 -4.64 -3.96 2.35
C CYS A 53 -4.24 -5.39 2.69
N GLY A 54 -5.17 -6.20 3.16
CA GLY A 54 -4.96 -7.64 3.29
C GLY A 54 -4.83 -8.30 1.91
N ASP A 55 -3.86 -9.21 1.76
CA ASP A 55 -3.60 -9.92 0.50
C ASP A 55 -4.84 -10.71 0.00
N ASN A 56 -5.57 -11.40 0.88
CA ASN A 56 -6.78 -12.14 0.49
C ASN A 56 -7.89 -11.17 0.05
N TYR A 57 -8.07 -10.06 0.77
CA TYR A 57 -9.07 -9.05 0.38
C TYR A 57 -8.75 -8.49 -1.01
N ALA A 58 -7.47 -8.19 -1.27
CA ALA A 58 -7.01 -7.67 -2.55
C ALA A 58 -7.26 -8.65 -3.70
N ALA A 59 -6.99 -9.94 -3.50
CA ALA A 59 -7.22 -11.00 -4.48
C ALA A 59 -8.71 -11.24 -4.75
N GLU A 60 -9.56 -11.17 -3.72
CA GLU A 60 -11.00 -11.42 -3.83
C GLU A 60 -11.80 -10.21 -4.37
N ASN A 61 -11.27 -8.99 -4.25
CA ASN A 61 -11.98 -7.74 -4.57
C ASN A 61 -11.17 -6.77 -5.47
N PRO A 62 -10.61 -7.22 -6.60
CA PRO A 62 -9.65 -6.43 -7.38
C PRO A 62 -10.23 -5.13 -7.93
N ASP A 63 -11.46 -5.14 -8.45
CA ASP A 63 -12.08 -3.95 -9.04
C ASP A 63 -12.41 -2.90 -7.97
N VAL A 64 -13.00 -3.34 -6.86
CA VAL A 64 -13.35 -2.47 -5.72
C VAL A 64 -12.08 -1.88 -5.08
N LEU A 65 -11.04 -2.68 -4.94
CA LEU A 65 -9.75 -2.21 -4.43
C LEU A 65 -9.13 -1.18 -5.37
N LYS A 66 -9.12 -1.44 -6.68
CA LYS A 66 -8.55 -0.54 -7.67
C LYS A 66 -9.24 0.82 -7.65
N GLU A 67 -10.57 0.87 -7.62
CA GLU A 67 -11.32 2.12 -7.51
C GLU A 67 -10.98 2.89 -6.23
N ARG A 68 -10.86 2.18 -5.10
CA ARG A 68 -10.47 2.79 -3.82
C ARG A 68 -9.06 3.37 -3.90
N VAL A 69 -8.09 2.60 -4.40
CA VAL A 69 -6.69 3.03 -4.52
C VAL A 69 -6.56 4.26 -5.41
N LEU A 70 -7.22 4.27 -6.57
CA LEU A 70 -7.20 5.42 -7.48
C LEU A 70 -7.75 6.68 -6.81
N ARG A 71 -8.85 6.56 -6.05
CA ARG A 71 -9.40 7.67 -5.28
C ARG A 71 -8.41 8.19 -4.24
N GLU A 72 -7.81 7.28 -3.46
CA GLU A 72 -6.85 7.67 -2.42
C GLU A 72 -5.60 8.34 -3.00
N VAL A 73 -5.12 7.87 -4.15
CA VAL A 73 -4.01 8.49 -4.88
C VAL A 73 -4.38 9.91 -5.32
N GLN A 74 -5.57 10.08 -5.87
CA GLN A 74 -6.06 11.39 -6.31
C GLN A 74 -6.25 12.36 -5.13
N ASP A 75 -6.90 11.91 -4.05
CA ASP A 75 -7.17 12.72 -2.86
C ASP A 75 -5.88 13.11 -2.13
N ALA A 76 -4.88 12.23 -2.12
CA ALA A 76 -3.56 12.53 -1.59
C ALA A 76 -2.70 13.38 -2.53
N GLY A 77 -3.16 13.67 -3.76
CA GLY A 77 -2.38 14.39 -4.77
C GLY A 77 -1.07 13.67 -5.09
N GLY A 78 -1.11 12.33 -5.19
CA GLY A 78 0.07 11.51 -5.46
C GLY A 78 0.66 11.79 -6.85
N GLU A 79 1.95 12.07 -6.89
CA GLU A 79 2.75 12.25 -8.11
C GLU A 79 3.50 10.96 -8.48
N LEU A 80 3.81 10.15 -7.48
CA LEU A 80 4.39 8.82 -7.64
C LEU A 80 3.59 7.81 -6.82
N PHE A 81 3.17 6.72 -7.46
CA PHE A 81 2.58 5.56 -6.78
C PHE A 81 3.59 4.42 -6.76
N VAL A 82 3.84 3.87 -5.58
CA VAL A 82 4.71 2.71 -5.40
C VAL A 82 3.88 1.58 -4.79
N ALA A 83 3.88 0.41 -5.41
CA ALA A 83 3.21 -0.77 -4.89
C ALA A 83 4.24 -1.79 -4.38
N GLY A 84 4.01 -2.29 -3.17
CA GLY A 84 4.83 -3.29 -2.52
C GLY A 84 5.96 -2.72 -1.65
N PRO A 85 6.74 -3.59 -0.97
CA PRO A 85 6.71 -5.03 -1.12
C PRO A 85 5.40 -5.65 -0.62
N CYS A 86 5.02 -6.74 -1.27
CA CYS A 86 3.99 -7.67 -0.82
C CYS A 86 4.61 -9.07 -0.92
N PHE A 87 4.17 -10.02 -0.09
CA PHE A 87 4.66 -11.39 -0.24
C PHE A 87 4.13 -11.97 -1.55
N GLU A 88 5.01 -12.54 -2.36
CA GLU A 88 4.63 -13.42 -3.46
C GLU A 88 4.22 -14.78 -2.88
N ALA A 89 3.15 -14.81 -2.09
CA ALA A 89 2.53 -16.04 -1.63
C ALA A 89 1.69 -16.56 -2.79
N GLY A 90 2.29 -17.39 -3.65
CA GLY A 90 1.71 -17.95 -4.88
C GLY A 90 0.46 -18.83 -4.72
N ARG A 91 -0.46 -18.49 -3.82
CA ARG A 91 -1.77 -19.14 -3.68
C ARG A 91 -2.90 -18.40 -4.43
N TYR A 92 -2.78 -17.11 -4.76
CA TYR A 92 -3.93 -16.34 -5.32
C TYR A 92 -3.60 -15.23 -6.34
N GLY A 93 -2.87 -15.55 -7.42
CA GLY A 93 -2.86 -14.72 -8.63
C GLY A 93 -1.78 -13.62 -8.71
N ALA A 94 -1.63 -13.04 -9.90
CA ALA A 94 -0.46 -12.29 -10.34
C ALA A 94 -0.26 -10.95 -9.62
N ALA A 95 1.02 -10.69 -9.29
CA ALA A 95 1.57 -9.40 -8.87
C ALA A 95 1.45 -8.33 -9.96
#